data_AF-A0A817F193-F1
#
_entry.id   AF-A0A817F193-F1
#
_cell.length_a   1.000
_cell.length_b   1.000
_cell.length_c   1.000
_cell.angle_alpha   90.00
_cell.angle_beta   90.00
_cell.angle_gamma   90.00
#
_symmetry.space_group_name_H-M   'P 1'
#
loop_
_entity.id
_entity.type
_entity.pdbx_description
1 polymer ?
#
loop_
_entity_poly.entity_id
_entity_poly.type
_entity_poly.pdbx_seq_one_letter_code
_entity_poly.pdbx_strand_id
1 'polypeptide(L)'
;MKSLIAKNKSHLLNDLFLHHINTTDWGIFLALDETQNDKPIGGALVAMPECALWDLRVAPSYRRSGIGRALLKHAIQWSKQQGLTTCMSIETQNTNVSACRFYAAMGARLGDIDRKAYENNEAVKDEIRINWYIDL
;
A
#
# COMPACT_ATOMS: atom_id res chain seq x y z
N MET A 1 43.63 41.39 3.39
CA MET A 1 43.66 39.93 3.54
C MET A 1 42.52 39.55 4.49
N LYS A 2 41.57 38.75 3.98
CA LYS A 2 40.44 38.05 4.62
C LYS A 2 39.41 38.86 5.44
N SER A 3 38.34 39.19 4.70
CA SER A 3 36.96 39.42 5.15
C SER A 3 36.42 38.23 5.95
N LEU A 4 35.67 38.54 7.00
CA LEU A 4 34.89 37.64 7.83
C LEU A 4 33.54 37.39 7.14
N ILE A 5 33.37 36.25 6.44
CA ILE A 5 32.08 35.83 5.88
C ILE A 5 31.38 34.90 6.87
N ALA A 6 30.11 35.20 7.08
CA ALA A 6 29.20 34.61 8.04
C ALA A 6 28.95 33.11 7.83
N LYS A 7 28.92 32.41 8.97
CA LYS A 7 28.19 31.18 9.35
C LYS A 7 27.52 30.39 8.22
N ASN A 8 28.12 29.23 7.97
CA ASN A 8 27.66 28.13 7.13
C ASN A 8 26.25 27.64 7.52
N LYS A 9 25.25 27.86 6.67
CA LYS A 9 23.89 27.26 6.72
C LYS A 9 23.84 25.99 5.83
N SER A 10 24.75 25.03 6.02
CA SER A 10 24.87 23.88 5.09
C SER A 10 24.51 22.51 5.67
N HIS A 11 24.07 22.39 6.93
CA HIS A 11 23.83 21.07 7.54
C HIS A 11 22.42 20.48 7.37
N LEU A 12 21.44 21.22 6.84
CA LEU A 12 20.03 20.77 6.78
C LEU A 12 19.64 19.99 5.51
N LEU A 13 20.51 19.89 4.51
CA LEU A 13 20.18 19.26 3.21
C LEU A 13 20.77 17.86 3.00
N ASN A 14 21.66 17.39 3.88
CA ASN A 14 22.36 16.12 3.69
C ASN A 14 21.51 14.87 3.99
N ASP A 15 20.35 15.03 4.62
CA ASP A 15 19.42 13.94 4.94
C ASP A 15 18.13 13.98 4.09
N LEU A 16 18.07 14.85 3.07
CA LEU A 16 16.89 15.00 2.21
C LEU A 16 16.91 13.99 1.06
N PHE A 17 16.22 12.87 1.21
CA PHE A 17 15.94 11.95 0.11
C PHE A 17 14.64 12.35 -0.60
N LEU A 18 14.77 12.98 -1.77
CA LEU A 18 13.63 13.25 -2.65
C LEU A 18 13.30 11.97 -3.43
N HIS A 19 12.21 11.30 -3.06
CA HIS A 19 11.65 10.19 -3.81
C HIS A 19 10.65 10.72 -4.85
N HIS A 20 10.89 10.44 -6.13
CA HIS A 20 9.92 10.65 -7.19
C HIS A 20 9.12 9.37 -7.41
N ILE A 21 7.81 9.41 -7.16
CA ILE A 21 6.89 8.32 -7.47
C ILE A 21 5.99 8.79 -8.61
N ASN A 22 6.14 8.17 -9.78
CA ASN A 22 5.24 8.39 -10.90
C ASN A 22 3.96 7.56 -10.68
N THR A 23 2.82 8.24 -10.57
CA THR A 23 1.52 7.62 -10.31
C THR A 23 0.58 7.71 -11.51
N THR A 24 1.08 8.08 -12.69
CA THR A 24 0.26 8.27 -13.91
C THR A 24 -0.64 7.07 -14.20
N ASP A 25 -0.15 5.85 -13.97
CA ASP A 25 -0.88 4.61 -14.27
C ASP A 25 -1.52 3.97 -13.02
N TRP A 26 -1.45 4.62 -11.86
CA TRP A 26 -1.95 4.05 -10.60
C TRP A 26 -3.44 4.31 -10.40
N GLY A 27 -4.15 3.29 -9.91
CA GLY A 27 -5.51 3.43 -9.42
C GLY A 27 -5.51 3.90 -7.96
N ILE A 28 -6.07 5.08 -7.68
CA ILE A 28 -6.18 5.64 -6.33
C ILE A 28 -7.65 5.79 -5.96
N PHE A 29 -8.09 5.05 -4.94
CA PHE A 29 -9.50 4.99 -4.54
C PHE A 29 -9.66 5.41 -3.09
N LEU A 30 -10.67 6.24 -2.80
CA LEU A 30 -11.03 6.66 -1.45
C LEU A 30 -12.45 6.19 -1.12
N ALA A 31 -12.64 5.76 0.12
CA ALA A 31 -13.96 5.63 0.73
C ALA A 31 -14.21 6.88 1.57
N LEU A 32 -15.31 7.57 1.31
CA LEU A 32 -15.70 8.83 1.96
C LEU A 32 -16.94 8.62 2.83
N ASP A 33 -16.99 9.30 3.97
CA ASP A 33 -18.18 9.38 4.83
C ASP A 33 -18.93 10.69 4.55
N GLU A 34 -19.96 10.61 3.72
CA GLU A 34 -20.79 11.77 3.33
C GLU A 34 -21.49 12.40 4.55
N THR A 35 -21.77 11.61 5.60
CA THR A 35 -22.39 12.14 6.83
C THR A 35 -21.43 13.03 7.63
N GLN A 36 -20.13 12.97 7.32
CA GLN A 36 -19.06 13.74 7.95
C GLN A 36 -18.30 14.59 6.93
N ASN A 37 -19.02 15.29 6.05
CA ASN A 37 -18.44 16.23 5.09
C ASN A 37 -17.34 15.58 4.24
N ASP A 38 -17.68 14.44 3.63
CA ASP A 38 -16.82 13.65 2.74
C ASP A 38 -15.46 13.27 3.36
N LYS A 39 -15.46 13.01 4.67
CA LYS A 39 -14.24 12.59 5.39
C LYS A 39 -13.70 11.29 4.80
N PRO A 40 -12.41 11.21 4.43
CA PRO A 40 -11.80 9.94 4.03
C PRO A 40 -11.74 8.95 5.20
N ILE A 41 -12.34 7.79 5.01
CA ILE A 41 -12.43 6.71 6.02
C ILE A 41 -11.73 5.43 5.57
N GLY A 42 -11.24 5.39 4.35
CA GLY A 42 -10.38 4.33 3.83
C GLY A 42 -9.88 4.66 2.43
N GLY A 43 -8.98 3.83 1.94
CA GLY A 43 -8.50 3.94 0.57
C GLY A 43 -7.77 2.69 0.11
N ALA A 44 -7.59 2.60 -1.20
CA ALA A 44 -6.82 1.56 -1.85
C ALA A 44 -5.98 2.14 -2.98
N LEU A 45 -4.79 1.57 -3.18
CA LEU A 45 -3.84 1.92 -4.23
C LEU A 45 -3.53 0.69 -5.07
N VAL A 46 -3.66 0.80 -6.39
CA VAL A 46 -3.25 -0.24 -7.33
C VAL A 46 -2.13 0.30 -8.20
N ALA A 47 -0.95 -0.31 -8.10
CA ALA A 47 0.18 0.00 -8.94
C ALA A 47 0.11 -0.79 -10.26
N MET A 48 0.43 -0.10 -11.35
CA MET A 48 0.50 -0.64 -12.71
C MET A 48 1.91 -0.45 -13.27
N PRO A 49 2.37 -1.30 -14.21
CA PRO A 49 1.62 -2.38 -14.89
C PRO A 49 1.51 -3.71 -14.13
N GLU A 50 2.11 -3.84 -12.95
CA GLU A 50 2.21 -5.11 -12.20
C GLU A 50 0.89 -5.60 -11.59
N CYS A 51 -0.16 -4.75 -11.60
CA CYS A 51 -1.42 -5.00 -10.93
C CYS A 51 -1.23 -5.41 -9.45
N ALA A 52 -0.47 -4.61 -8.71
CA ALA A 52 -0.22 -4.83 -7.30
C ALA A 52 -1.14 -3.95 -6.45
N LEU A 53 -1.88 -4.54 -5.50
CA LEU A 53 -2.55 -3.78 -4.46
C LEU A 53 -1.49 -3.27 -3.48
N TRP A 54 -1.05 -2.03 -3.70
CA TRP A 54 0.07 -1.42 -2.98
C TRP A 54 -0.30 -1.04 -1.55
N ASP A 55 -1.52 -0.53 -1.36
CA ASP A 55 -2.05 -0.26 -0.02
C ASP A 55 -3.57 -0.45 -0.01
N LEU A 56 -4.10 -0.89 1.12
CA LEU A 56 -5.52 -0.89 1.44
C LEU A 56 -5.68 -0.65 2.93
N ARG A 57 -6.28 0.50 3.29
CA ARG A 57 -6.52 0.86 4.70
C ARG A 57 -7.95 1.29 4.92
N VAL A 58 -8.42 1.00 6.12
CA VAL A 58 -9.68 1.51 6.65
C VAL A 58 -9.40 2.09 8.04
N ALA A 59 -9.91 3.30 8.27
CA ALA A 59 -9.82 3.99 9.55
C ALA A 59 -10.32 3.07 10.68
N PRO A 60 -9.64 2.98 11.84
CA PRO A 60 -9.94 1.98 12.87
C PRO A 60 -11.41 1.93 13.31
N SER A 61 -12.07 3.07 13.48
CA SER A 61 -13.48 3.19 13.87
C SER A 61 -14.47 2.72 12.80
N TYR A 62 -14.02 2.54 11.57
CA TYR A 62 -14.81 2.10 10.41
C TYR A 62 -14.47 0.68 9.98
N ARG A 63 -13.60 -0.03 10.69
CA ARG A 63 -13.29 -1.43 10.34
C ARG A 63 -14.49 -2.33 10.62
N ARG A 64 -14.55 -3.45 9.90
CA ARG A 64 -15.62 -4.46 10.00
C ARG A 64 -17.02 -3.98 9.57
N SER A 65 -17.12 -2.86 8.86
CA SER A 65 -18.37 -2.34 8.26
C SER A 65 -18.52 -2.66 6.76
N GLY A 66 -17.61 -3.45 6.18
CA GLY A 66 -17.63 -3.82 4.76
C GLY A 66 -16.82 -2.88 3.84
N ILE A 67 -16.29 -1.76 4.33
CA ILE A 67 -15.53 -0.79 3.51
C ILE A 67 -14.31 -1.43 2.83
N GLY A 68 -13.51 -2.22 3.56
CA GLY A 68 -12.34 -2.88 2.97
C GLY A 68 -12.71 -3.83 1.83
N ARG A 69 -13.84 -4.55 1.97
CA ARG A 69 -14.39 -5.41 0.92
C ARG A 69 -14.84 -4.58 -0.29
N ALA A 70 -15.48 -3.43 -0.06
CA ALA A 70 -15.92 -2.54 -1.13
C ALA A 70 -14.71 -1.96 -1.91
N LEU A 71 -13.69 -1.47 -1.20
CA LEU A 71 -12.45 -0.96 -1.78
C LEU A 71 -11.74 -2.03 -2.63
N LEU A 72 -11.55 -3.25 -2.09
CA LEU A 72 -10.88 -4.32 -2.83
C LEU A 72 -11.67 -4.74 -4.08
N LYS A 73 -13.01 -4.87 -3.97
CA LYS A 73 -13.85 -5.17 -5.14
C LYS A 73 -13.77 -4.09 -6.21
N HIS A 74 -13.76 -2.83 -5.80
CA HIS A 74 -13.63 -1.70 -6.72
C HIS A 74 -12.27 -1.72 -7.41
N ALA A 75 -11.18 -1.95 -6.66
CA ALA A 75 -9.83 -2.08 -7.20
C ALA A 75 -9.74 -3.22 -8.24
N ILE A 76 -10.28 -4.41 -7.94
CA ILE A 76 -10.33 -5.54 -8.88
C ILE A 76 -11.09 -5.18 -10.16
N GLN A 77 -12.26 -4.56 -10.02
CA GLN A 77 -13.08 -4.17 -11.17
C GLN A 77 -12.39 -3.11 -12.03
N TRP A 78 -11.71 -2.16 -11.41
CA TRP A 78 -10.90 -1.16 -12.12
C TRP A 78 -9.74 -1.83 -12.87
N SER A 79 -9.02 -2.76 -12.24
CA SER A 79 -7.94 -3.52 -12.89
C SER A 79 -8.42 -4.30 -14.11
N LYS A 80 -9.60 -4.92 -14.04
CA LYS A 80 -10.26 -5.57 -15.20
C LYS A 80 -10.51 -4.60 -16.35
N GLN A 81 -10.93 -3.38 -16.03
CA GLN A 81 -11.19 -2.34 -17.04
C GLN A 81 -9.90 -1.84 -17.70
N GLN A 82 -8.74 -1.98 -17.05
CA GLN A 82 -7.44 -1.73 -17.66
C GLN A 82 -6.97 -2.85 -18.61
N GLY A 83 -7.79 -3.90 -18.83
CA GLY A 83 -7.48 -4.99 -19.73
C GLY A 83 -6.64 -6.12 -19.12
N LEU A 84 -6.49 -6.13 -17.80
CA LEU A 84 -5.77 -7.19 -17.09
C LEU A 84 -6.64 -8.44 -16.91
N THR A 85 -6.06 -9.61 -17.18
CA THR A 85 -6.80 -10.89 -17.26
C THR A 85 -6.29 -11.99 -16.35
N THR A 86 -5.21 -11.74 -15.59
CA THR A 86 -4.57 -12.75 -14.75
C THR A 86 -5.02 -12.60 -13.29
N CYS A 87 -4.24 -11.90 -12.48
CA CYS A 87 -4.47 -11.75 -11.06
C CYS A 87 -3.88 -10.44 -10.53
N MET A 88 -4.49 -9.90 -9.48
CA MET A 88 -3.91 -8.85 -8.67
C MET A 88 -3.05 -9.47 -7.57
N SER A 89 -1.82 -8.99 -7.45
CA SER A 89 -0.89 -9.39 -6.38
C SER A 89 -1.08 -8.52 -5.14
N ILE A 90 -0.89 -9.10 -3.97
CA ILE A 90 -1.08 -8.45 -2.67
C ILE A 90 0.02 -8.91 -1.72
N GLU A 91 0.83 -7.97 -1.23
CA GLU A 91 1.82 -8.24 -0.20
C GLU A 91 1.25 -7.97 1.19
N THR A 92 1.56 -8.83 2.16
CA THR A 92 1.45 -8.49 3.58
C THR A 92 2.50 -9.22 4.41
N GLN A 93 2.56 -8.94 5.71
CA GLN A 93 3.49 -9.58 6.65
C GLN A 93 2.76 -10.60 7.52
N ASN A 94 3.47 -11.62 7.99
CA ASN A 94 2.95 -12.60 8.97
C ASN A 94 2.39 -11.96 10.25
N THR A 95 2.92 -10.79 10.65
CA THR A 95 2.44 -10.04 11.81
C THR A 95 1.09 -9.36 11.55
N ASN A 96 0.72 -9.10 10.30
CA ASN A 96 -0.57 -8.54 9.91
C ASN A 96 -1.65 -9.63 9.73
N VAL A 97 -1.92 -10.37 10.80
CA VAL A 97 -2.91 -11.47 10.83
C VAL A 97 -4.30 -11.01 10.37
N SER A 98 -4.65 -9.74 10.64
CA SER A 98 -5.94 -9.18 10.22
C SER A 98 -6.07 -9.07 8.71
N ALA A 99 -5.01 -8.66 8.01
CA ALA A 99 -4.98 -8.59 6.56
C ALA A 99 -4.94 -9.99 5.93
N CYS A 100 -4.12 -10.91 6.47
CA CYS A 100 -4.11 -12.31 6.02
C CYS A 100 -5.51 -12.94 6.07
N ARG A 101 -6.23 -12.79 7.19
CA ARG A 101 -7.61 -13.28 7.32
C ARG A 101 -8.56 -12.58 6.35
N PHE A 102 -8.40 -11.27 6.17
CA PHE A 102 -9.20 -10.50 5.23
C PHE A 102 -9.02 -10.99 3.79
N TYR A 103 -7.78 -11.12 3.30
CA TYR A 103 -7.50 -11.56 1.94
C TYR A 103 -7.93 -13.00 1.69
N ALA A 104 -7.69 -13.92 2.64
CA ALA A 104 -8.22 -15.28 2.57
C ALA A 104 -9.76 -15.30 2.48
N ALA A 105 -10.46 -14.49 3.28
CA ALA A 105 -11.93 -14.37 3.25
C ALA A 105 -12.47 -13.69 1.98
N MET A 106 -11.62 -13.01 1.22
CA MET A 106 -11.94 -12.41 -0.08
C MET A 106 -11.68 -13.38 -1.25
N GLY A 107 -11.18 -14.58 -0.98
CA GLY A 107 -10.87 -15.58 -2.00
C GLY A 107 -9.46 -15.46 -2.58
N ALA A 108 -8.59 -14.64 -2.00
CA ALA A 108 -7.20 -14.59 -2.43
C ALA A 108 -6.47 -15.90 -2.05
N ARG A 109 -5.69 -16.44 -2.99
CA ARG A 109 -4.84 -17.61 -2.76
C ARG A 109 -3.47 -17.17 -2.25
N LEU A 110 -2.95 -17.89 -1.26
CA LEU A 110 -1.54 -17.77 -0.88
C LEU A 110 -0.68 -18.31 -2.03
N GLY A 111 0.22 -17.50 -2.55
CA GLY A 111 1.11 -17.92 -3.65
C GLY A 111 2.56 -18.11 -3.22
N ASP A 112 3.11 -17.19 -2.43
CA ASP A 112 4.52 -17.22 -2.04
C ASP A 112 4.73 -16.75 -0.60
N ILE A 113 5.77 -17.29 0.05
CA ILE A 113 6.20 -16.94 1.40
C ILE A 113 7.71 -16.72 1.36
N ASP A 114 8.13 -15.51 1.69
CA ASP A 114 9.53 -15.13 1.75
C ASP A 114 9.93 -14.78 3.19
N ARG A 115 10.67 -15.69 3.81
CA ARG A 115 11.15 -15.57 5.20
C ARG A 115 12.37 -14.66 5.35
N LYS A 116 12.94 -14.19 4.23
CA LYS A 116 14.13 -13.34 4.20
C LYS A 116 13.87 -11.99 3.54
N ALA A 117 12.61 -11.71 3.19
CA ALA A 117 12.20 -10.50 2.47
C ALA A 117 12.73 -9.19 3.10
N TYR A 118 12.90 -9.17 4.42
CA TYR A 118 13.31 -7.99 5.16
C TYR A 118 14.62 -8.20 5.95
N GLU A 119 15.46 -9.17 5.59
CA GLU A 119 16.69 -9.50 6.34
C GLU A 119 17.66 -8.30 6.50
N ASN A 120 17.57 -7.32 5.60
CA ASN A 120 18.38 -6.10 5.61
C ASN A 120 17.75 -4.92 6.39
N ASN A 121 16.57 -5.12 6.98
CA ASN A 121 15.88 -4.10 7.78
C ASN A 121 15.71 -4.59 9.23
N GLU A 122 16.59 -4.11 10.11
CA GLU A 122 16.64 -4.54 11.52
C GLU A 122 15.30 -4.45 12.25
N ALA A 123 14.44 -3.47 11.91
CA ALA A 123 13.15 -3.28 12.58
C ALA A 123 12.13 -4.38 12.28
N VAL A 124 12.27 -5.07 11.14
CA VAL A 124 11.31 -6.07 10.63
C VAL A 124 12.01 -7.33 10.13
N LYS A 125 13.27 -7.55 10.50
CA LYS A 125 14.13 -8.64 9.96
C LYS A 125 13.57 -10.04 10.17
N ASP A 126 12.78 -10.23 11.23
CA ASP A 126 12.16 -11.50 11.59
C ASP A 126 10.72 -11.62 11.03
N GLU A 127 10.21 -10.58 10.37
CA GLU A 127 8.93 -10.61 9.69
C GLU A 127 9.03 -11.37 8.36
N ILE A 128 7.96 -12.04 8.02
CA ILE A 128 7.87 -12.89 6.84
C ILE A 128 6.91 -12.23 5.88
N ARG A 129 7.34 -12.03 4.63
CA ARG A 129 6.48 -11.57 3.55
C ARG A 129 5.58 -12.71 3.08
N ILE A 130 4.30 -12.41 2.95
CA ILE A 130 3.25 -13.32 2.50
C ILE A 130 2.60 -12.69 1.28
N ASN A 131 2.76 -13.34 0.13
CA ASN A 131 2.24 -12.88 -1.16
C ASN A 131 0.94 -13.63 -1.48
N TRP A 132 -0.14 -12.88 -1.60
CA TRP A 132 -1.47 -13.35 -2.00
C TRP A 132 -1.78 -12.94 -3.43
N TYR A 133 -2.64 -13.69 -4.09
CA TYR A 133 -3.12 -13.42 -5.43
C TYR A 133 -4.63 -13.55 -5.49
N ILE A 134 -5.30 -12.59 -6.11
CA ILE A 134 -6.74 -12.63 -6.37
C ILE A 134 -6.99 -12.56 -7.87
N ASP A 135 -7.77 -13.50 -8.39
CA ASP A 135 -8.05 -13.57 -9.83
C ASP A 135 -8.88 -12.37 -10.28
N LEU A 136 -8.60 -11.89 -11.49
CA LEU A 136 -9.33 -10.81 -12.14
C LEU A 136 -10.39 -11.38 -13.09
#